data_AF-A0A5C9ET41-F1
#
_entry.id   AF-A0A5C9ET41-F1
#
_cell.length_a   1.000
_cell.length_b   1.000
_cell.length_c   1.000
_cell.angle_alpha   90.00
_cell.angle_beta   90.00
_cell.angle_gamma   90.00
#
_symmetry.space_group_name_H-M   'P 1'
#
loop_
_entity.id
_entity.type
_entity.pdbx_description
1 polymer ?
#
loop_
_entity_poly.entity_id
_entity_poly.type
_entity_poly.pdbx_seq_one_letter_code
_entity_poly.pdbx_strand_id
1 'polypeptide(L)'
;MTLSSELVEIVCPECKATKKVALPMDILNQNKFRLIKMQVSEKICKHTFIVFFDPNTRKIVGAQKIDITFKVSSEEFKILEQSFSLKGLIYLFGIYGTMCLFHANIFNYSVRIFSTSFPEEYLEVIQNYFIQKINQNNHSFSISKLDDFYFLKPYVLTSLFADTLILDSDKNILNTPWESDLNFEIDLLRNALSIKDQKKQLEMISDEIELLLIELNLVTKTLKKQPPLKKEELPTYIEKHFQTSLIYKYGTTLLEEYIKKTNQSELLL
;
A
#
# COMPACT_ATOMS: atom_id res chain seq x y z
N MET A 1 -9.78 21.14 11.92
CA MET A 1 -8.92 21.57 13.03
C MET A 1 -7.76 22.36 12.45
N THR A 2 -7.56 23.61 12.88
CA THR A 2 -6.45 24.47 12.42
C THR A 2 -5.15 24.02 13.08
N LEU A 3 -4.30 23.34 12.33
CA LEU A 3 -2.97 22.93 12.78
C LEU A 3 -2.09 24.18 12.95
N SER A 4 -1.66 24.47 14.18
CA SER A 4 -0.70 25.55 14.44
C SER A 4 0.66 25.19 13.81
N SER A 5 1.28 26.13 13.10
CA SER A 5 2.58 25.94 12.43
C SER A 5 3.58 27.04 12.77
N GLU A 6 4.87 26.69 12.82
CA GLU A 6 6.01 27.59 13.04
C GLU A 6 6.84 27.69 11.75
N LEU A 7 7.18 28.90 11.32
CA LEU A 7 7.98 29.12 10.11
C LEU A 7 9.46 28.93 10.41
N VAL A 8 10.08 27.95 9.75
CA VAL A 8 11.51 27.67 9.85
C VAL A 8 12.22 28.03 8.56
N GLU A 9 13.38 28.66 8.68
CA GLU A 9 14.21 29.05 7.55
C GLU A 9 15.14 27.89 7.15
N ILE A 10 15.04 27.48 5.88
CA ILE A 10 15.81 26.39 5.29
C ILE A 10 16.73 26.95 4.22
N VAL A 11 18.01 26.57 4.29
CA VAL A 11 19.04 26.97 3.31
C VAL A 11 19.45 25.75 2.50
N CYS A 12 19.40 25.88 1.17
CA CYS A 12 19.87 24.83 0.27
C CYS A 12 21.40 24.66 0.34
N PRO A 13 21.93 23.43 0.52
CA PRO A 13 23.37 23.19 0.54
C PRO A 13 24.03 23.43 -0.83
N GLU A 14 23.26 23.37 -1.93
CA GLU A 14 23.75 23.51 -3.30
C GLU A 14 23.68 24.95 -3.82
N CYS A 15 22.49 25.52 -3.95
CA CYS A 15 22.33 26.87 -4.51
C CYS A 15 22.30 27.99 -3.47
N LYS A 16 22.39 27.66 -2.17
CA LYS A 16 22.31 28.62 -1.06
C LYS A 16 21.02 29.44 -1.00
N ALA A 17 19.99 29.05 -1.77
CA ALA A 17 18.69 29.68 -1.71
C ALA A 17 18.04 29.42 -0.34
N THR A 18 17.40 30.45 0.20
CA THR A 18 16.77 30.43 1.51
C THR A 18 15.26 30.51 1.37
N LYS A 19 14.52 29.61 2.03
CA LYS A 19 13.06 29.60 1.98
C LYS A 19 12.48 29.30 3.36
N LYS A 20 11.36 29.95 3.69
CA LYS A 20 10.62 29.70 4.93
C LYS A 20 9.60 28.59 4.70
N VAL A 21 9.61 27.59 5.56
CA VAL A 21 8.73 26.43 5.51
C VAL A 21 7.94 26.37 6.81
N ALA A 22 6.64 26.19 6.72
CA ALA A 22 5.77 26.03 7.88
C ALA A 22 5.87 24.59 8.41
N LEU A 23 6.34 24.44 9.64
CA LEU A 23 6.39 23.15 10.35
C LEU A 23 5.24 23.06 11.35
N PRO A 24 4.44 21.99 11.32
CA PRO A 24 3.41 21.76 12.33
C PRO A 24 4.00 21.67 13.74
N MET A 25 3.42 22.38 14.70
CA MET A 25 3.89 22.40 16.10
C MET A 25 3.85 21.01 16.76
N ASP A 26 2.96 20.14 16.30
CA ASP A 26 2.84 18.78 16.82
C ASP A 26 4.12 17.95 16.57
N ILE A 27 4.84 18.22 15.47
CA ILE A 27 6.12 17.58 15.16
C ILE A 27 7.24 18.11 16.06
N LEU A 28 7.20 19.41 16.36
CA LEU A 28 8.19 20.11 17.20
C LEU A 28 8.07 19.69 18.67
N ASN A 29 6.84 19.52 19.16
CA ASN A 29 6.57 19.25 20.57
C ASN A 29 6.75 17.78 20.98
N GLN A 30 6.72 16.84 20.03
CA GLN A 30 6.81 15.40 20.32
C GLN A 30 8.25 14.86 20.47
N ASN A 31 9.29 15.59 20.05
CA ASN A 31 10.67 15.07 19.99
C ASN A 31 11.71 15.95 20.69
N LYS A 32 11.56 16.24 21.99
CA LYS A 32 12.49 17.11 22.74
C LYS A 32 13.97 16.64 22.80
N PHE A 33 14.30 15.44 22.31
CA PHE A 33 15.64 14.85 22.51
C PHE A 33 16.32 14.32 21.23
N ARG A 34 15.76 14.52 20.03
CA ARG A 34 16.35 14.02 18.78
C ARG A 34 16.23 15.01 17.63
N LEU A 35 17.25 15.03 16.77
CA LEU A 35 17.21 15.77 15.51
C LEU A 35 16.12 15.20 14.60
N ILE A 36 15.32 16.10 14.03
CA ILE A 36 14.27 15.80 13.05
C ILE A 36 14.90 15.86 11.66
N LYS A 37 14.88 14.74 10.92
CA LYS A 37 15.33 14.72 9.52
C LYS A 37 14.17 15.11 8.63
N MET A 38 14.39 16.05 7.71
CA MET A 38 13.38 16.57 6.79
C MET A 38 13.92 16.58 5.37
N GLN A 39 13.25 15.97 4.42
CA GLN A 39 13.62 16.09 3.01
C GLN A 39 12.97 17.33 2.40
N VAL A 40 13.77 18.14 1.73
CA VAL A 40 13.38 19.35 1.01
C VAL A 40 13.23 18.99 -0.46
N SER A 41 12.04 19.22 -1.01
CA SER A 41 11.68 18.83 -2.37
C SER A 41 11.90 19.92 -3.41
N GLU A 42 11.80 19.53 -4.68
CA GLU A 42 11.92 20.41 -5.86
C GLU A 42 10.92 21.61 -5.83
N LYS A 43 9.79 21.49 -5.10
CA LYS A 43 8.79 22.57 -4.91
C LYS A 43 9.34 23.73 -4.05
N ILE A 44 10.24 23.42 -3.12
CA ILE A 44 10.82 24.40 -2.17
C ILE A 44 12.10 24.98 -2.76
N CYS A 45 12.97 24.14 -3.30
CA CYS A 45 14.22 24.50 -3.94
C CYS A 45 14.43 23.63 -5.18
N LYS A 46 15.13 24.10 -6.22
CA LYS A 46 15.43 23.28 -7.41
C LYS A 46 16.23 21.99 -7.12
N HIS A 47 16.82 21.87 -5.93
CA HIS A 47 17.63 20.71 -5.53
C HIS A 47 16.92 19.96 -4.40
N THR A 48 17.04 18.64 -4.41
CA THR A 48 16.51 17.77 -3.37
C THR A 48 17.60 17.48 -2.34
N PHE A 49 17.34 17.76 -1.06
CA PHE A 49 18.32 17.58 0.01
C PHE A 49 17.62 17.31 1.35
N ILE A 50 18.32 16.70 2.30
CA ILE A 50 17.83 16.46 3.66
C ILE A 50 18.34 17.58 4.56
N VAL A 51 17.52 18.08 5.46
CA VAL A 51 17.91 18.98 6.54
C VAL A 51 17.65 18.35 7.89
N PHE A 52 18.52 18.69 8.85
CA PHE A 52 18.43 18.23 10.22
C PHE A 52 17.98 19.41 11.07
N PHE A 53 16.79 19.30 11.65
CA PHE A 53 16.22 20.31 12.54
C PHE A 53 16.40 19.89 14.00
N ASP A 54 16.94 20.78 14.82
CA ASP A 54 17.04 20.59 16.26
C ASP A 54 15.84 21.25 16.96
N PRO A 55 14.94 20.45 17.58
CA PRO A 55 13.77 20.97 18.29
C PRO A 55 14.10 21.71 19.59
N ASN A 56 15.28 21.51 20.17
CA ASN A 56 15.72 22.24 21.36
C ASN A 56 16.17 23.65 21.02
N THR A 57 17.00 23.78 19.97
CA THR A 57 17.50 25.09 19.54
C THR A 57 16.57 25.78 18.53
N ARG A 58 15.53 25.08 18.06
CA ARG A 58 14.61 25.48 16.99
C ARG A 58 15.30 25.95 15.71
N LYS A 59 16.38 25.26 15.32
CA LYS A 59 17.23 25.65 14.19
C LYS A 59 17.60 24.46 13.34
N ILE A 60 17.86 24.71 12.07
CA ILE A 60 18.52 23.73 11.19
C ILE A 60 19.99 23.63 11.60
N VAL A 61 20.43 22.43 11.99
CA VAL A 61 21.80 22.15 12.43
C VAL A 61 22.67 21.56 11.31
N GLY A 62 22.06 21.09 10.22
CA GLY A 62 22.81 20.58 9.08
C GLY A 62 21.93 20.32 7.87
N ALA A 63 22.57 20.13 6.72
CA ALA A 63 21.93 19.70 5.48
C ALA A 63 22.82 18.68 4.75
N GLN A 64 22.20 17.67 4.13
CA GLN A 64 22.84 16.61 3.37
C GLN A 64 22.26 16.57 1.96
N LYS A 65 23.11 16.56 0.94
CA LYS A 65 22.68 16.40 -0.46
C LYS A 65 22.19 14.99 -0.71
N ILE A 66 21.19 14.84 -1.58
CA ILE A 66 20.76 13.54 -2.08
C ILE A 66 21.33 13.42 -3.50
N ASP A 67 22.41 12.65 -3.67
CA ASP A 67 23.14 12.55 -4.94
C ASP A 67 22.45 11.60 -5.96
N ILE A 68 21.40 10.89 -5.57
CA ILE A 68 20.72 9.91 -6.44
C ILE A 68 19.21 10.06 -6.28
N THR A 69 18.56 10.69 -7.25
CA THR A 69 17.11 10.62 -7.45
C THR A 69 16.86 9.52 -8.48
N PHE A 70 16.30 8.38 -8.06
CA PHE A 70 15.76 7.38 -8.99
C PHE A 70 14.51 7.96 -9.67
N LYS A 71 14.71 8.75 -10.73
CA LYS A 71 13.63 9.13 -11.64
C LYS A 71 13.43 7.96 -12.59
N VAL A 72 12.41 7.13 -12.33
CA VAL A 72 11.90 6.20 -13.35
C VAL A 72 11.50 7.05 -14.56
N SER A 73 12.08 6.75 -15.73
CA SER A 73 11.99 7.62 -16.89
C SER A 73 10.60 7.54 -17.52
N SER A 74 10.08 8.64 -18.07
CA SER A 74 8.82 8.66 -18.82
C SER A 74 8.83 7.75 -20.06
N GLU A 75 10.01 7.38 -20.54
CA GLU A 75 10.20 6.43 -21.65
C GLU A 75 10.00 4.97 -21.22
N GLU A 76 10.42 4.59 -20.01
CA GLU A 76 10.13 3.28 -19.42
C GLU A 76 8.62 3.09 -19.19
N PHE A 77 7.87 4.18 -18.95
CA PHE A 77 6.43 4.15 -18.76
C PHE A 77 5.59 4.13 -20.05
N LYS A 78 6.06 4.72 -21.16
CA LYS A 78 5.38 4.62 -22.46
C LYS A 78 5.29 3.17 -22.98
N ILE A 79 6.23 2.32 -22.58
CA ILE A 79 6.21 0.88 -22.89
C ILE A 79 5.10 0.15 -22.09
N LEU A 80 4.74 0.67 -20.91
CA LEU A 80 3.69 0.11 -20.06
C LEU A 80 2.27 0.43 -20.56
N GLU A 81 2.05 1.58 -21.20
CA GLU A 81 0.75 1.99 -21.77
C GLU A 81 0.22 1.04 -22.86
N GLN A 82 1.11 0.44 -23.65
CA GLN A 82 0.68 -0.37 -24.81
C GLN A 82 0.30 -1.81 -24.45
N SER A 83 0.71 -2.32 -23.28
CA SER A 83 0.37 -3.68 -22.82
C SER A 83 0.68 -3.87 -21.34
N PHE A 84 -0.12 -3.26 -20.46
CA PHE A 84 0.05 -3.45 -19.03
C PHE A 84 0.01 -4.97 -18.68
N SER A 85 1.08 -5.46 -18.04
CA SER A 85 1.36 -6.89 -17.85
C SER A 85 1.69 -7.20 -16.40
N LEU A 86 1.57 -8.47 -16.00
CA LEU A 86 2.03 -8.92 -14.68
C LEU A 86 3.51 -8.57 -14.45
N LYS A 87 4.35 -8.68 -15.50
CA LYS A 87 5.75 -8.27 -15.45
C LYS A 87 5.90 -6.77 -15.24
N GLY A 88 5.04 -5.96 -15.84
CA GLY A 88 4.99 -4.52 -15.63
C GLY A 88 4.67 -4.15 -14.18
N LEU A 89 3.69 -4.82 -13.57
CA LEU A 89 3.37 -4.65 -12.14
C LEU A 89 4.58 -4.99 -11.25
N ILE A 90 5.23 -6.13 -11.50
CA ILE A 90 6.42 -6.55 -10.74
C ILE A 90 7.57 -5.56 -10.96
N TYR A 91 7.74 -5.05 -12.16
CA TYR A 91 8.76 -4.06 -12.45
C TYR A 91 8.51 -2.76 -11.67
N LEU A 92 7.26 -2.30 -11.59
CA LEU A 92 6.89 -1.06 -10.91
C LEU A 92 6.91 -1.18 -9.38
N PHE A 93 6.35 -2.24 -8.83
CA PHE A 93 6.09 -2.39 -7.39
C PHE A 93 6.94 -3.46 -6.70
N GLY A 94 7.75 -4.19 -7.47
CA GLY A 94 8.42 -5.38 -6.96
C GLY A 94 7.45 -6.56 -6.78
N ILE A 95 8.02 -7.72 -6.47
CA ILE A 95 7.25 -8.96 -6.24
C ILE A 95 6.31 -8.79 -5.04
N TYR A 96 6.83 -8.32 -3.90
CA TYR A 96 6.06 -8.16 -2.68
C TYR A 96 4.98 -7.06 -2.79
N GLY A 97 5.30 -5.93 -3.43
CA GLY A 97 4.30 -4.89 -3.70
C GLY A 97 3.19 -5.37 -4.62
N THR A 98 3.51 -6.20 -5.62
CA THR A 98 2.50 -6.83 -6.49
C THR A 98 1.57 -7.76 -5.69
N MET A 99 2.10 -8.56 -4.77
CA MET A 99 1.28 -9.39 -3.87
C MET A 99 0.37 -8.52 -2.99
N CYS A 100 0.90 -7.43 -2.41
CA CYS A 100 0.11 -6.49 -1.62
C CYS A 100 -1.00 -5.84 -2.43
N LEU A 101 -0.77 -5.53 -3.71
CA LEU A 101 -1.79 -4.98 -4.61
C LEU A 101 -2.88 -6.01 -4.91
N PHE A 102 -2.54 -7.29 -5.13
CA PHE A 102 -3.55 -8.34 -5.25
C PHE A 102 -4.38 -8.46 -3.98
N HIS A 103 -3.73 -8.52 -2.81
CA HIS A 103 -4.43 -8.59 -1.53
C HIS A 103 -5.37 -7.40 -1.32
N ALA A 104 -4.88 -6.19 -1.58
CA ALA A 104 -5.69 -4.98 -1.51
C ALA A 104 -6.87 -5.01 -2.48
N ASN A 105 -6.70 -5.57 -3.67
CA ASN A 105 -7.77 -5.74 -4.64
C ASN A 105 -8.77 -6.84 -4.26
N ILE A 106 -8.36 -7.94 -3.63
CA ILE A 106 -9.26 -9.01 -3.18
C ILE A 106 -10.15 -8.52 -2.04
N PHE A 107 -9.56 -7.83 -1.06
CA PHE A 107 -10.24 -7.39 0.17
C PHE A 107 -10.68 -5.91 0.15
N ASN A 108 -10.58 -5.27 -1.01
CA ASN A 108 -11.03 -3.89 -1.25
C ASN A 108 -10.41 -2.86 -0.29
N TYR A 109 -9.11 -2.98 -0.03
CA TYR A 109 -8.33 -1.96 0.65
C TYR A 109 -8.04 -0.78 -0.28
N SER A 110 -8.10 0.44 0.26
CA SER A 110 -7.58 1.60 -0.45
C SER A 110 -6.07 1.50 -0.62
N VAL A 111 -5.56 1.90 -1.78
CA VAL A 111 -4.13 1.95 -2.06
C VAL A 111 -3.70 3.40 -2.25
N ARG A 112 -2.56 3.77 -1.65
CA ARG A 112 -1.92 5.06 -1.85
C ARG A 112 -0.48 4.90 -2.25
N ILE A 113 -0.08 5.60 -3.32
CA ILE A 113 1.31 5.68 -3.76
C ILE A 113 1.88 7.02 -3.32
N PHE A 114 2.84 6.95 -2.41
CA PHE A 114 3.67 8.07 -2.01
C PHE A 114 4.79 8.24 -3.03
N SER A 115 4.62 9.22 -3.92
CA SER A 115 5.69 9.58 -4.84
C SER A 115 5.52 10.98 -5.34
N THR A 116 6.64 11.68 -5.46
CA THR A 116 6.70 13.02 -6.02
C THR A 116 6.77 13.01 -7.54
N SER A 117 7.19 11.89 -8.10
CA SER A 117 7.50 11.72 -9.53
C SER A 117 6.58 10.72 -10.22
N PHE A 118 5.74 9.97 -9.49
CA PHE A 118 4.79 9.04 -10.09
C PHE A 118 3.64 9.80 -10.76
N PRO A 119 3.47 9.71 -12.09
CA PRO A 119 2.44 10.46 -12.79
C PRO A 119 1.04 9.87 -12.52
N GLU A 120 0.05 10.73 -12.28
CA GLU A 120 -1.30 10.32 -11.87
C GLU A 120 -2.03 9.50 -12.94
N GLU A 121 -1.78 9.80 -14.22
CA GLU A 121 -2.34 9.06 -15.36
C GLU A 121 -2.07 7.55 -15.30
N TYR A 122 -0.92 7.13 -14.75
CA TYR A 122 -0.61 5.71 -14.59
C TYR A 122 -1.38 5.04 -13.46
N LEU A 123 -1.78 5.81 -12.44
CA LEU A 123 -2.62 5.29 -11.36
C LEU A 123 -3.97 4.85 -11.93
N GLU A 124 -4.54 5.64 -12.84
CA GLU A 124 -5.78 5.29 -13.53
C GLU A 124 -5.61 4.03 -14.39
N VAL A 125 -4.51 3.91 -15.14
CA VAL A 125 -4.21 2.70 -15.93
C VAL A 125 -4.10 1.46 -15.03
N ILE A 126 -3.39 1.55 -13.90
CA ILE A 126 -3.27 0.46 -12.93
C ILE A 126 -4.63 0.12 -12.34
N GLN A 127 -5.40 1.12 -11.92
CA GLN A 127 -6.74 0.92 -11.36
C GLN A 127 -7.63 0.18 -12.35
N ASN A 128 -7.69 0.66 -13.60
CA ASN A 128 -8.46 0.06 -14.66
C ASN A 128 -7.99 -1.35 -14.98
N TYR A 129 -6.69 -1.62 -14.92
CA TYR A 129 -6.16 -2.97 -15.09
C TYR A 129 -6.71 -3.94 -14.02
N PHE A 130 -6.68 -3.55 -12.75
CA PHE A 130 -7.22 -4.38 -11.67
C PHE A 130 -8.73 -4.57 -11.80
N ILE A 131 -9.48 -3.49 -12.03
CA ILE A 131 -10.95 -3.54 -12.16
C ILE A 131 -11.37 -4.33 -13.39
N GLN A 132 -10.70 -4.20 -14.53
CA GLN A 132 -11.17 -4.79 -15.79
C GLN A 132 -10.57 -6.17 -16.09
N LYS A 133 -9.40 -6.50 -15.54
CA LYS A 133 -8.64 -7.71 -15.92
C LYS A 133 -8.36 -8.67 -14.78
N ILE A 134 -8.30 -8.20 -13.53
CA ILE A 134 -7.93 -9.04 -12.37
C ILE A 134 -9.15 -9.44 -11.56
N ASN A 135 -9.98 -8.47 -11.17
CA ASN A 135 -11.17 -8.73 -10.38
C ASN A 135 -12.32 -7.85 -10.86
N GLN A 136 -13.04 -8.36 -11.85
CA GLN A 136 -14.16 -7.65 -12.49
C GLN A 136 -15.31 -7.37 -11.53
N ASN A 137 -15.38 -8.08 -10.40
CA ASN A 137 -16.40 -7.89 -9.39
C ASN A 137 -16.04 -6.80 -8.36
N ASN A 138 -14.78 -6.34 -8.33
CA ASN A 138 -14.36 -5.26 -7.43
C ASN A 138 -14.23 -3.91 -8.16
N HIS A 139 -15.35 -3.21 -8.30
CA HIS A 139 -15.40 -1.86 -8.89
C HIS A 139 -14.93 -0.74 -7.94
N SER A 140 -14.72 -1.05 -6.65
CA SER A 140 -14.34 -0.06 -5.63
C SER A 140 -12.83 0.00 -5.37
N PHE A 141 -12.04 -0.83 -6.04
CA PHE A 141 -10.59 -0.76 -5.97
C PHE A 141 -10.11 0.63 -6.39
N SER A 142 -9.42 1.32 -5.48
CA SER A 142 -8.98 2.68 -5.68
C SER A 142 -7.50 2.81 -5.35
N ILE A 143 -6.78 3.48 -6.26
CA ILE A 143 -5.38 3.81 -6.09
C ILE A 143 -5.21 5.30 -6.32
N SER A 144 -4.60 5.98 -5.35
CA SER A 144 -4.46 7.44 -5.38
C SER A 144 -3.05 7.86 -5.02
N LYS A 145 -2.67 9.04 -5.47
CA LYS A 145 -1.40 9.64 -5.11
C LYS A 145 -1.50 10.25 -3.72
N LEU A 146 -0.48 10.04 -2.90
CA LEU A 146 -0.33 10.74 -1.63
C LEU A 146 0.67 11.87 -1.80
N ASP A 147 0.17 13.03 -2.21
CA ASP A 147 0.96 14.26 -2.26
C ASP A 147 1.11 14.86 -0.85
N ASP A 148 2.32 15.34 -0.55
CA ASP A 148 2.65 16.21 0.60
C ASP A 148 2.80 15.57 2.01
N PHE A 149 3.12 14.27 2.11
CA PHE A 149 3.44 13.62 3.40
C PHE A 149 4.95 13.55 3.71
N TYR A 150 5.64 14.70 3.75
CA TYR A 150 7.09 14.74 4.01
C TYR A 150 7.51 14.60 5.48
N PHE A 151 6.56 14.45 6.42
CA PHE A 151 6.84 14.67 7.84
C PHE A 151 6.27 13.65 8.81
N LEU A 152 5.63 12.59 8.32
CA LEU A 152 5.05 11.59 9.20
C LEU A 152 6.01 10.43 9.43
N LYS A 153 6.35 10.21 10.69
CA LYS A 153 7.00 8.98 11.11
C LYS A 153 6.08 7.79 10.77
N PRO A 154 6.63 6.59 10.53
CA PRO A 154 5.84 5.40 10.17
C PRO A 154 4.61 5.16 11.06
N TYR A 155 4.71 5.41 12.38
CA TYR A 155 3.56 5.23 13.29
C TYR A 155 2.38 6.19 13.04
N VAL A 156 2.62 7.36 12.44
CA VAL A 156 1.52 8.30 12.14
C VAL A 156 0.81 7.87 10.85
N LEU A 157 1.55 7.27 9.91
CA LEU A 157 0.96 6.65 8.72
C LEU A 157 0.04 5.51 9.13
N THR A 158 0.49 4.62 10.02
CA THR A 158 -0.32 3.50 10.49
C THR A 158 -1.57 3.96 11.27
N SER A 159 -1.54 5.12 11.94
CA SER A 159 -2.72 5.65 12.64
C SER A 159 -3.71 6.41 11.74
N LEU A 160 -3.21 7.22 10.81
CA LEU A 160 -4.07 8.04 9.93
C LEU A 160 -4.62 7.24 8.76
N PHE A 161 -3.90 6.20 8.35
CA PHE A 161 -4.20 5.35 7.20
C PHE A 161 -4.24 3.88 7.62
N ALA A 162 -4.79 3.60 8.79
CA ALA A 162 -4.88 2.26 9.36
C ALA A 162 -5.53 1.24 8.41
N ASP A 163 -6.39 1.71 7.51
CA ASP A 163 -7.13 0.87 6.55
C ASP A 163 -6.67 1.05 5.09
N THR A 164 -5.39 1.40 4.86
CA THR A 164 -4.88 1.74 3.52
C THR A 164 -3.49 1.18 3.30
N LEU A 165 -3.28 0.47 2.18
CA LEU A 165 -1.95 0.08 1.73
C LEU A 165 -1.18 1.33 1.28
N ILE A 166 0.01 1.56 1.82
CA ILE A 166 0.87 2.65 1.39
C ILE A 166 2.16 2.08 0.80
N LEU A 167 2.44 2.49 -0.43
CA LEU A 167 3.63 2.15 -1.22
C LEU A 167 4.41 3.42 -1.53
N ASP A 168 5.72 3.35 -1.68
CA ASP A 168 6.50 4.44 -2.29
C ASP A 168 6.98 4.09 -3.71
N SER A 169 7.52 5.09 -4.42
CA SER A 169 8.11 4.87 -5.77
C SER A 169 9.38 4.03 -5.77
N ASP A 170 9.99 3.80 -4.61
CA ASP A 170 11.18 2.97 -4.45
C ASP A 170 10.82 1.51 -4.10
N LYS A 171 9.54 1.13 -4.25
CA LYS A 171 8.99 -0.22 -4.02
C LYS A 171 8.95 -0.62 -2.55
N ASN A 172 9.08 0.33 -1.63
CA ASN A 172 8.92 0.04 -0.20
C ASN A 172 7.44 0.02 0.17
N ILE A 173 7.08 -0.90 1.07
CA ILE A 173 5.79 -0.89 1.74
C ILE A 173 5.92 -0.03 2.99
N LEU A 174 5.16 1.06 3.05
CA LEU A 174 5.14 1.97 4.20
C LEU A 174 4.03 1.64 5.20
N ASN A 175 2.96 0.97 4.76
CA ASN A 175 1.87 0.49 5.61
C ASN A 175 1.13 -0.69 4.98
N THR A 176 0.87 -1.74 5.76
CA THR A 176 -0.04 -2.85 5.43
C THR A 176 -1.21 -2.87 6.42
N PRO A 177 -2.46 -2.67 5.97
CA PRO A 177 -3.63 -2.58 6.85
C PRO A 177 -4.19 -3.94 7.32
N TRP A 178 -3.50 -5.03 7.01
CA TRP A 178 -3.86 -6.40 7.33
C TRP A 178 -2.76 -7.10 8.14
N GLU A 179 -3.14 -8.18 8.83
CA GLU A 179 -2.23 -9.05 9.60
C GLU A 179 -2.09 -10.45 8.96
N SER A 180 -2.90 -10.73 7.94
CA SER A 180 -2.86 -11.97 7.17
C SER A 180 -1.51 -12.16 6.47
N ASP A 181 -1.07 -13.40 6.39
CA ASP A 181 0.02 -13.75 5.48
C ASP A 181 -0.45 -13.68 4.03
N LEU A 182 0.51 -13.59 3.11
CA LEU A 182 0.25 -13.48 1.67
C LEU A 182 0.44 -14.83 0.97
N ASN A 183 0.16 -15.96 1.65
CA ASN A 183 0.42 -17.29 1.10
C ASN A 183 -0.39 -17.56 -0.18
N PHE A 184 -1.64 -17.09 -0.23
CA PHE A 184 -2.47 -17.15 -1.43
C PHE A 184 -1.83 -16.38 -2.59
N GLU A 185 -1.45 -15.12 -2.37
CA GLU A 185 -0.86 -14.25 -3.37
C GLU A 185 0.51 -14.74 -3.85
N ILE A 186 1.28 -15.39 -2.96
CA ILE A 186 2.54 -16.04 -3.29
C ILE A 186 2.31 -17.18 -4.30
N ASP A 187 1.38 -18.08 -4.00
CA ASP A 187 1.05 -19.20 -4.90
C ASP A 187 0.43 -18.70 -6.21
N LEU A 188 -0.48 -17.74 -6.14
CA LEU A 188 -1.10 -17.08 -7.28
C LEU A 188 -0.04 -16.51 -8.23
N LEU A 189 0.89 -15.72 -7.70
CA LEU A 189 1.95 -15.10 -8.50
C LEU A 189 2.91 -16.15 -9.07
N ARG A 190 3.31 -17.15 -8.27
CA ARG A 190 4.21 -18.23 -8.70
C ARG A 190 3.58 -19.02 -9.85
N ASN A 191 2.32 -19.40 -9.72
CA ASN A 191 1.57 -20.12 -10.74
C ASN A 191 1.45 -19.27 -12.01
N ALA A 192 1.15 -17.98 -11.88
CA ALA A 192 1.02 -17.08 -13.03
C ALA A 192 2.33 -16.95 -13.79
N LEU A 193 3.44 -16.73 -13.07
CA LEU A 193 4.76 -16.57 -13.69
C LEU A 193 5.26 -17.86 -14.38
N SER A 194 4.73 -19.03 -14.04
CA SER A 194 5.03 -20.29 -14.73
C SER A 194 4.42 -20.37 -16.14
N ILE A 195 3.38 -19.58 -16.41
CA ILE A 195 2.67 -19.53 -17.70
C ILE A 195 3.42 -18.58 -18.63
N LYS A 196 3.74 -19.03 -19.85
CA LYS A 196 4.47 -18.20 -20.84
C LYS A 196 3.61 -17.11 -21.49
N ASP A 197 2.33 -17.39 -21.69
CA ASP A 197 1.39 -16.51 -22.37
C ASP A 197 0.76 -15.51 -21.39
N GLN A 198 0.95 -14.21 -21.63
CA GLN A 198 0.49 -13.15 -20.73
C GLN A 198 -1.05 -13.10 -20.58
N LYS A 199 -1.80 -13.43 -21.61
CA LYS A 199 -3.27 -13.43 -21.53
C LYS A 199 -3.72 -14.56 -20.61
N LYS A 200 -3.14 -15.75 -20.77
CA LYS A 200 -3.40 -16.90 -19.90
C LYS A 200 -2.95 -16.67 -18.45
N GLN A 201 -1.88 -15.87 -18.23
CA GLN A 201 -1.50 -15.45 -16.87
C GLN A 201 -2.65 -14.71 -16.19
N LEU A 202 -3.29 -13.79 -16.91
CA LEU A 202 -4.36 -12.96 -16.37
C LEU A 202 -5.66 -13.73 -16.19
N GLU A 203 -6.01 -14.58 -17.15
CA GLU A 203 -7.16 -15.49 -17.03
C GLU A 203 -7.02 -16.35 -15.77
N MET A 204 -5.84 -16.99 -15.58
CA MET A 204 -5.60 -17.80 -14.38
C MET A 204 -5.68 -16.99 -13.09
N ILE A 205 -5.08 -15.79 -13.05
CA ILE A 205 -5.16 -14.93 -11.85
C ILE A 205 -6.60 -14.56 -11.53
N SER A 206 -7.38 -14.16 -12.54
CA SER A 206 -8.78 -13.78 -12.38
C SER A 206 -9.62 -14.96 -11.89
N ASP A 207 -9.44 -16.14 -12.48
CA ASP A 207 -10.19 -17.34 -12.14
C ASP A 207 -9.91 -17.80 -10.68
N GLU A 208 -8.65 -17.78 -10.25
CA GLU A 208 -8.26 -18.14 -8.88
C GLU A 208 -8.80 -17.15 -7.83
N ILE A 209 -8.77 -15.84 -8.13
CA ILE A 209 -9.36 -14.82 -7.26
C ILE A 209 -10.87 -14.99 -7.18
N GLU A 210 -11.54 -15.24 -8.30
CA GLU A 210 -12.99 -15.47 -8.34
C GLU A 210 -13.37 -16.71 -7.52
N LEU A 211 -12.62 -17.81 -7.69
CA LEU A 211 -12.83 -19.03 -6.93
C LEU A 211 -12.69 -18.79 -5.42
N LEU A 212 -11.63 -18.09 -4.99
CA LEU A 212 -11.45 -17.72 -3.58
C LEU A 212 -12.65 -16.92 -3.06
N LEU A 213 -13.12 -15.92 -3.79
CA LEU A 213 -14.25 -15.09 -3.38
C LEU A 213 -15.57 -15.89 -3.31
N ILE A 214 -15.79 -16.84 -4.22
CA ILE A 214 -16.95 -17.74 -4.18
C ILE A 214 -16.90 -18.59 -2.92
N GLU A 215 -15.75 -19.17 -2.58
CA GLU A 215 -15.59 -19.98 -1.38
C GLU A 215 -15.76 -19.17 -0.10
N LEU A 216 -15.17 -17.98 -0.01
CA LEU A 216 -15.32 -17.06 1.13
C LEU A 216 -16.80 -16.71 1.35
N ASN A 217 -17.53 -16.42 0.28
CA ASN A 217 -18.98 -16.19 0.33
C ASN A 217 -19.76 -17.42 0.79
N LEU A 218 -19.39 -18.61 0.32
CA LEU A 218 -20.07 -19.85 0.67
C LEU A 218 -19.85 -20.22 2.14
N VAL A 219 -18.62 -20.09 2.63
CA VAL A 219 -18.29 -20.34 4.03
C VAL A 219 -18.99 -19.35 4.94
N THR A 220 -18.91 -18.05 4.67
CA THR A 220 -19.62 -17.03 5.47
C THR A 220 -21.14 -17.23 5.47
N LYS A 221 -21.75 -17.59 4.34
CA LYS A 221 -23.19 -17.97 4.29
C LYS A 221 -23.53 -19.19 5.13
N THR A 222 -22.60 -20.13 5.26
CA THR A 222 -22.77 -21.31 6.11
C THR A 222 -22.64 -20.93 7.59
N LEU A 223 -21.63 -20.12 7.94
CA LEU A 223 -21.43 -19.59 9.29
C LEU A 223 -22.65 -18.80 9.80
N LYS A 224 -23.33 -18.05 8.91
CA LYS A 224 -24.56 -17.31 9.24
C LYS A 224 -25.73 -18.18 9.72
N LYS A 225 -25.73 -19.49 9.42
CA LYS A 225 -26.83 -20.40 9.76
C LYS A 225 -26.67 -21.06 11.12
N GLN A 226 -25.58 -20.78 11.82
CA GLN A 226 -25.24 -21.39 13.10
C GLN A 226 -24.94 -20.30 14.14
N PRO A 227 -24.88 -20.65 15.44
CA PRO A 227 -24.41 -19.73 16.46
C PRO A 227 -23.00 -19.19 16.13
N PRO A 228 -22.70 -17.93 16.51
CA PRO A 228 -21.36 -17.37 16.35
C PRO A 228 -20.30 -18.29 16.98
N LEU A 229 -19.21 -18.50 16.24
CA LEU A 229 -18.09 -19.32 16.70
C LEU A 229 -17.08 -18.44 17.43
N LYS A 230 -16.38 -18.99 18.41
CA LYS A 230 -15.18 -18.31 18.91
C LYS A 230 -14.10 -18.33 17.84
N LYS A 231 -13.26 -17.30 17.79
CA LYS A 231 -12.16 -17.23 16.83
C LYS A 231 -11.27 -18.49 16.82
N GLU A 232 -11.01 -19.08 17.98
CA GLU A 232 -10.17 -20.28 18.11
C GLU A 232 -10.82 -21.56 17.59
N GLU A 233 -12.15 -21.59 17.47
CA GLU A 233 -12.93 -22.75 16.98
C GLU A 233 -13.02 -22.76 15.44
N LEU A 234 -12.71 -21.63 14.79
CA LEU A 234 -12.83 -21.46 13.35
C LEU A 234 -11.93 -22.44 12.56
N PRO A 235 -10.63 -22.65 12.88
CA PRO A 235 -9.80 -23.59 12.15
C PRO A 235 -10.36 -25.02 12.15
N THR A 236 -10.79 -25.50 13.31
CA THR A 236 -11.39 -26.84 13.44
C THR A 236 -12.71 -26.95 12.69
N TYR A 237 -13.52 -25.88 12.66
CA TYR A 237 -14.75 -25.86 11.88
C TYR A 237 -14.47 -25.95 10.37
N ILE A 238 -13.51 -25.15 9.87
CA ILE A 238 -13.11 -25.18 8.46
C ILE A 238 -12.51 -26.53 8.08
N GLU A 239 -11.65 -27.11 8.92
CA GLU A 239 -11.09 -28.45 8.73
C GLU A 239 -12.18 -29.53 8.71
N LYS A 240 -13.27 -29.39 9.45
CA LYS A 240 -14.33 -30.41 9.46
C LYS A 240 -15.27 -30.31 8.26
N HIS A 241 -15.57 -29.10 7.82
CA HIS A 241 -16.65 -28.83 6.87
C HIS A 241 -16.20 -28.39 5.47
N PHE A 242 -14.94 -27.96 5.32
CA PHE A 242 -14.41 -27.36 4.09
C PHE A 242 -12.99 -27.84 3.75
N GLN A 243 -12.69 -29.13 3.96
CA GLN A 243 -11.36 -29.74 3.78
C GLN A 243 -10.70 -29.53 2.42
N THR A 244 -11.49 -29.32 1.37
CA THR A 244 -10.99 -29.12 0.00
C THR A 244 -10.99 -27.66 -0.43
N SER A 245 -11.38 -26.74 0.45
CA SER A 245 -11.43 -25.31 0.13
C SER A 245 -10.04 -24.68 0.11
N LEU A 246 -9.87 -23.64 -0.70
CA LEU A 246 -8.75 -22.71 -0.63
C LEU A 246 -8.61 -22.10 0.76
N ILE A 247 -9.72 -21.87 1.46
CA ILE A 247 -9.70 -21.36 2.85
C ILE A 247 -9.01 -22.36 3.79
N TYR A 248 -9.26 -23.66 3.62
CA TYR A 248 -8.52 -24.67 4.37
C TYR A 248 -7.04 -24.69 3.98
N LYS A 249 -6.73 -24.60 2.67
CA LYS A 249 -5.35 -24.60 2.15
C LYS A 249 -4.51 -23.44 2.69
N TYR A 250 -5.05 -22.22 2.67
CA TYR A 250 -4.32 -20.99 3.00
C TYR A 250 -4.58 -20.50 4.43
N GLY A 251 -5.39 -21.23 5.20
CA GLY A 251 -5.70 -20.91 6.58
C GLY A 251 -6.90 -19.97 6.75
N THR A 252 -7.38 -19.88 7.99
CA THR A 252 -8.58 -19.10 8.33
C THR A 252 -8.36 -17.59 8.33
N THR A 253 -7.11 -17.13 8.25
CA THR A 253 -6.75 -15.71 8.24
C THR A 253 -7.41 -14.95 7.09
N LEU A 254 -7.49 -15.54 5.88
CA LEU A 254 -8.21 -14.95 4.74
C LEU A 254 -9.71 -14.81 5.00
N LEU A 255 -10.30 -15.78 5.71
CA LEU A 255 -11.71 -15.76 6.08
C LEU A 255 -11.99 -14.71 7.16
N GLU A 256 -11.14 -14.63 8.18
CA GLU A 256 -11.22 -13.59 9.21
C GLU A 256 -11.15 -12.19 8.59
N GLU A 257 -10.22 -12.02 7.65
CA GLU A 257 -10.04 -10.78 6.91
C GLU A 257 -11.28 -10.43 6.08
N TYR A 258 -11.82 -11.42 5.36
CA TYR A 258 -13.05 -11.27 4.60
C TYR A 258 -14.24 -10.87 5.48
N ILE A 259 -14.38 -11.50 6.64
CA ILE A 259 -15.44 -11.21 7.63
C ILE A 259 -15.29 -9.78 8.16
N LYS A 260 -14.07 -9.38 8.54
CA LYS A 260 -13.77 -8.02 8.98
C LYS A 260 -14.15 -6.99 7.92
N LYS A 261 -13.81 -7.25 6.66
CA LYS A 261 -14.03 -6.32 5.55
C LYS A 261 -15.46 -6.22 5.07
N THR A 262 -16.23 -7.29 5.20
CA THR A 262 -17.64 -7.30 4.85
C THR A 262 -18.55 -6.85 6.00
N ASN A 263 -17.97 -6.36 7.11
CA ASN A 263 -18.67 -5.97 8.35
C ASN A 263 -19.57 -7.09 8.89
N GLN A 264 -19.08 -8.33 8.85
CA GLN A 264 -19.79 -9.52 9.34
C GLN A 264 -19.19 -10.02 10.67
N SER A 265 -18.66 -9.12 11.48
CA SER A 265 -17.98 -9.45 12.74
C SER A 265 -18.86 -10.25 13.70
N GLU A 266 -20.19 -10.20 13.58
CA GLU A 266 -21.13 -11.02 14.34
C GLU A 266 -20.97 -12.54 14.14
N LEU A 267 -20.23 -12.97 13.11
CA LEU A 267 -19.95 -14.39 12.86
C LEU A 267 -18.89 -14.97 13.79
N LEU A 268 -18.05 -14.12 14.39
CA LEU A 268 -16.96 -14.51 15.26
C LEU A 268 -17.07 -13.79 16.62
N LEU A 269 -16.95 -14.54 17.71
CA LEU A 269 -16.87 -14.04 19.09
C LEU A 269 -15.43 -13.82 19.54
#